data_AF-A0AAW6YBY8-F1
#
_entry.id   AF-A0AAW6YBY8-F1
#
_cell.length_a   1.000
_cell.length_b   1.000
_cell.length_c   1.000
_cell.angle_alpha   90.00
_cell.angle_beta   90.00
_cell.angle_gamma   90.00
#
_symmetry.space_group_name_H-M   'P 1'
#
loop_
_entity.id
_entity.type
_entity.pdbx_description
1 polymer ?
#
loop_
_entity_poly.entity_id
_entity_poly.type
_entity_poly.pdbx_seq_one_letter_code
_entity_poly.pdbx_strand_id
1 'polypeptide(L)'
;LENARFMEQFYTKKGSFKLTSTKWPELPVKEAGGFCIRMNGQAKGILEGKFTLKAVALDREAEPRVLRLNESLTAVVCGKMKVKGSCTDGEEIFKGNDAECRPFTG
;
A
#
# COMPACT_ATOMS: atom_id res chain seq x y z
N LEU A 1 5.09 -8.90 3.27
CA LEU A 1 6.51 -8.91 2.84
C LEU A 1 6.67 -9.28 1.36
N GLU A 2 5.91 -10.26 0.85
CA GLU A 2 5.99 -10.70 -0.55
C GLU A 2 5.89 -9.58 -1.59
N ASN A 3 4.91 -8.68 -1.45
CA ASN A 3 4.79 -7.52 -2.35
C ASN A 3 6.00 -6.58 -2.30
N ALA A 4 6.62 -6.38 -1.14
CA ALA A 4 7.81 -5.53 -1.04
C ALA A 4 8.99 -6.15 -1.80
N ARG A 5 9.19 -7.48 -1.67
CA ARG A 5 10.18 -8.23 -2.45
C ARG A 5 9.92 -8.14 -3.95
N PHE A 6 8.67 -8.24 -4.38
CA PHE A 6 8.28 -8.02 -5.77
C PHE A 6 8.66 -6.62 -6.25
N MET A 7 8.36 -5.59 -5.45
CA MET A 7 8.70 -4.21 -5.78
C MET A 7 10.22 -4.01 -5.91
N GLU A 8 11.01 -4.57 -5.00
CA GLU A 8 12.48 -4.56 -5.09
C GLU A 8 12.99 -5.19 -6.39
N GLN A 9 12.50 -6.39 -6.73
CA GLN A 9 12.86 -7.07 -7.98
C GLN A 9 12.43 -6.27 -9.22
N PHE A 10 11.26 -5.65 -9.17
CA PHE A 10 10.76 -4.80 -10.24
C PHE A 10 11.67 -3.58 -10.44
N TYR A 11 12.09 -2.93 -9.34
CA TYR A 11 13.03 -1.81 -9.37
C TYR A 11 14.39 -2.21 -9.95
N THR A 12 14.96 -3.35 -9.53
CA THR A 12 16.24 -3.84 -10.09
C THR A 12 16.17 -4.05 -11.61
N LYS A 13 15.01 -4.45 -12.15
CA LYS A 13 14.83 -4.69 -13.58
C LYS A 13 14.50 -3.43 -14.39
N LYS A 14 13.82 -2.45 -13.79
CA LYS A 14 13.25 -1.29 -14.50
C LYS A 14 13.89 0.05 -14.13
N GLY A 15 14.62 0.12 -13.03
CA GLY A 15 15.11 1.37 -12.44
C GLY A 15 14.02 2.24 -11.80
N SER A 16 12.80 1.70 -11.67
CA SER A 16 11.61 2.42 -11.18
C SER A 16 10.66 1.45 -10.49
N PHE A 17 9.98 1.93 -9.45
CA PHE A 17 8.86 1.21 -8.83
C PHE A 17 7.54 1.42 -9.57
N LYS A 18 7.49 2.33 -10.55
CA LYS A 18 6.30 2.62 -11.34
C LYS A 18 6.34 1.84 -12.65
N LEU A 19 5.18 1.40 -13.12
CA LEU A 19 5.05 0.78 -14.44
C LEU A 19 5.11 1.85 -15.54
N THR A 20 4.45 2.99 -15.31
CA THR A 20 4.49 4.17 -16.16
C THR A 20 4.49 5.43 -15.29
N SER A 21 4.58 6.63 -15.88
CA SER A 21 4.48 7.89 -15.13
C SER A 21 3.18 8.05 -14.34
N THR A 22 2.14 7.27 -14.65
CA THR A 22 0.81 7.36 -14.03
C THR A 22 0.28 6.03 -13.48
N LYS A 23 0.94 4.90 -13.70
CA LYS A 23 0.49 3.57 -13.25
C LYS A 23 1.52 2.84 -12.40
N TRP A 24 1.01 2.14 -11.39
CA TRP A 24 1.75 1.17 -10.60
C TRP A 24 1.79 -0.19 -11.30
N PRO A 25 2.81 -1.03 -11.03
CA PRO A 25 2.77 -2.42 -11.44
C PRO A 25 1.68 -3.18 -10.67
N GLU A 26 1.18 -4.26 -11.28
CA GLU A 26 0.25 -5.15 -10.62
C GLU A 26 0.94 -5.94 -9.50
N LEU A 27 0.37 -5.93 -8.31
CA LEU A 27 0.91 -6.65 -7.16
C LEU A 27 0.55 -8.14 -7.25
N PRO A 28 1.49 -9.07 -6.95
CA PRO A 28 1.23 -10.50 -6.96
C PRO A 28 0.25 -10.92 -5.85
N VAL A 29 0.27 -10.24 -4.70
CA VAL A 29 -0.62 -10.50 -3.57
C VAL A 29 -1.55 -9.31 -3.36
N LYS A 30 -2.83 -9.48 -3.68
CA LYS A 30 -3.86 -8.43 -3.48
C LYS A 30 -4.65 -8.61 -2.18
N GLU A 31 -4.55 -9.77 -1.56
CA GLU A 31 -5.23 -10.09 -0.30
C GLU A 31 -4.41 -11.11 0.48
N ALA A 32 -4.29 -10.91 1.79
CA ALA A 32 -3.64 -11.84 2.71
C ALA A 32 -4.19 -11.67 4.13
N GLY A 33 -4.54 -12.79 4.78
CA GLY A 33 -4.88 -12.80 6.21
C GLY A 33 -6.05 -11.90 6.60
N GLY A 34 -7.05 -11.72 5.72
CA GLY A 34 -8.20 -10.84 5.97
C GLY A 34 -7.94 -9.36 5.68
N PHE A 35 -6.80 -9.01 5.07
CA PHE A 35 -6.48 -7.68 4.59
C PHE A 35 -6.32 -7.68 3.08
N CYS A 36 -6.91 -6.71 2.39
CA CYS A 36 -6.55 -6.43 1.01
C CYS A 36 -5.38 -5.45 0.95
N ILE A 37 -4.51 -5.64 -0.03
CA ILE A 37 -3.26 -4.89 -0.19
C ILE A 37 -3.27 -4.19 -1.54
N ARG A 38 -3.05 -2.88 -1.52
CA ARG A 38 -2.98 -2.05 -2.73
C ARG A 38 -1.90 -0.98 -2.57
N MET A 39 -1.60 -0.31 -3.68
CA MET A 39 -0.71 0.85 -3.64
C MET A 39 -1.39 2.04 -2.96
N ASN A 40 -0.64 2.79 -2.16
CA ASN A 40 -1.12 4.00 -1.51
C ASN A 40 -0.84 5.21 -2.40
N GLY A 41 -1.90 5.86 -2.87
CA GLY A 41 -1.85 7.02 -3.74
C GLY A 41 -1.63 6.68 -5.22
N GLN A 42 -1.78 7.70 -6.07
CA GLN A 42 -1.51 7.59 -7.50
C GLN A 42 0.00 7.55 -7.75
N ALA A 43 0.43 6.86 -8.82
CA ALA A 43 1.83 6.87 -9.23
C ALA A 43 2.29 8.23 -9.78
N LYS A 44 1.33 9.02 -10.30
CA LYS A 44 1.59 10.36 -10.84
C LYS A 44 2.15 11.27 -9.74
N GLY A 45 3.33 11.83 -9.99
CA GLY A 45 4.00 12.75 -9.07
C GLY A 45 4.81 12.08 -7.96
N ILE A 46 4.83 10.74 -7.89
CA ILE A 46 5.71 10.00 -6.96
C ILE A 46 7.09 9.79 -7.61
N LEU A 47 8.14 9.94 -6.79
CA LEU A 47 9.52 9.70 -7.19
C LEU A 47 9.71 8.24 -7.63
N GLU A 48 10.54 8.00 -8.65
CA GLU A 48 10.81 6.66 -9.22
C GLU A 48 11.26 5.63 -8.18
N GLY A 49 12.00 6.08 -7.16
CA GLY A 49 12.52 5.25 -6.07
C GLY A 49 11.66 5.20 -4.81
N LYS A 50 10.39 5.62 -4.86
CA LYS A 50 9.49 5.57 -3.71
C LYS A 50 8.22 4.80 -4.02
N PHE A 51 7.78 4.01 -3.05
CA PHE A 51 6.46 3.41 -3.06
C PHE A 51 5.89 3.34 -1.65
N THR A 52 4.59 3.16 -1.54
CA THR A 52 3.97 2.79 -0.27
C THR A 52 2.87 1.80 -0.57
N LEU A 53 2.99 0.61 0.02
CA LEU A 53 1.93 -0.38 0.08
C LEU A 53 1.03 -0.05 1.26
N LYS A 54 -0.26 -0.31 1.10
CA LYS A 54 -1.25 -0.15 2.15
C LYS A 54 -2.15 -1.37 2.19
N ALA A 55 -2.29 -1.92 3.38
CA ALA A 55 -3.15 -3.05 3.70
C ALA A 55 -4.30 -2.57 4.58
N VAL A 56 -5.53 -2.88 4.16
CA VAL A 56 -6.78 -2.50 4.83
C VAL A 56 -7.56 -3.78 5.09
N ALA A 57 -8.17 -3.90 6.27
CA ALA A 57 -8.97 -5.07 6.60
C ALA A 57 -10.21 -5.18 5.69
N LEU A 58 -10.61 -6.42 5.38
CA LEU A 58 -11.86 -6.71 4.69
C LEU A 58 -13.07 -6.19 5.48
N ASP A 59 -13.06 -6.44 6.80
CA ASP A 59 -14.03 -5.91 7.75
C ASP A 59 -13.40 -4.75 8.56
N ARG A 60 -13.72 -3.53 8.13
CA ARG A 60 -13.23 -2.30 8.76
C ARG A 60 -13.93 -1.97 10.08
N GLU A 61 -15.10 -2.54 10.33
CA GLU A 61 -15.83 -2.33 11.59
C GLU A 61 -15.21 -3.19 12.70
N ALA A 62 -14.85 -4.43 12.36
CA ALA A 62 -14.10 -5.30 13.27
C ALA A 62 -12.63 -4.88 13.42
N GLU A 63 -12.00 -4.45 12.32
CA GLU A 63 -10.59 -4.03 12.31
C GLU A 63 -10.41 -2.70 11.57
N PRO A 64 -10.48 -1.56 12.28
CA PRO A 64 -10.37 -0.23 11.66
C PRO A 64 -8.92 0.15 11.31
N ARG A 65 -7.93 -0.62 11.81
CA ARG A 65 -6.52 -0.30 11.63
C ARG A 65 -6.07 -0.57 10.20
N VAL A 66 -5.09 0.22 9.78
CA VAL A 66 -4.45 0.13 8.47
C VAL A 66 -2.96 -0.06 8.66
N LEU A 67 -2.37 -0.96 7.89
CA LEU A 67 -0.92 -1.12 7.83
C LEU A 67 -0.37 -0.51 6.55
N ARG A 68 0.70 0.27 6.66
CA ARG A 68 1.45 0.83 5.53
C ARG A 68 2.88 0.34 5.57
N LEU A 69 3.46 0.11 4.40
CA LEU A 69 4.85 -0.30 4.24
C LEU A 69 5.49 0.47 3.10
N ASN A 70 6.61 1.15 3.34
CA ASN A 70 7.31 1.94 2.33
C ASN A 70 8.50 1.18 1.69
N GLU A 71 9.24 1.86 0.81
CA GLU A 71 10.42 1.33 0.12
C GLU A 71 11.57 0.94 1.04
N SER A 72 11.63 1.51 2.24
CA SER A 72 12.65 1.20 3.26
C SER A 72 12.18 0.09 4.21
N LEU A 73 11.15 -0.67 3.84
CA LEU A 73 10.50 -1.68 4.68
C LEU A 73 10.04 -1.16 6.04
N THR A 74 9.86 0.15 6.17
CA THR A 74 9.37 0.78 7.39
C THR A 74 7.86 0.65 7.41
N ALA A 75 7.36 -0.07 8.41
CA ALA A 75 5.94 -0.29 8.62
C ALA A 75 5.35 0.80 9.55
N VAL A 76 4.16 1.28 9.20
CA VAL A 76 3.39 2.24 9.99
C VAL A 76 1.98 1.70 10.13
N VAL A 77 1.49 1.61 11.36
CA VAL A 77 0.09 1.25 11.63
C VAL A 77 -0.69 2.50 11.97
N CYS A 78 -1.85 2.68 11.36
CA CYS A 78 -2.75 3.79 11.61
C CYS A 78 -4.05 3.28 12.21
N GLY A 79 -4.54 3.93 13.27
CA GLY A 79 -5.74 3.52 14.00
C GLY A 79 -7.03 3.63 13.16
N LYS A 80 -7.05 4.54 12.19
CA LYS A 80 -8.24 4.78 11.37
C LYS A 80 -7.90 5.32 9.99
N MET A 81 -8.57 4.81 8.96
CA MET A 81 -8.55 5.43 7.63
C MET A 81 -9.57 6.58 7.54
N LYS A 82 -9.13 7.80 7.21
CA LYS A 82 -10.03 8.97 7.14
C LYS A 82 -10.92 9.00 5.89
N VAL A 83 -10.51 8.31 4.83
CA VAL A 83 -11.20 8.33 3.52
C VAL A 83 -11.97 7.04 3.29
N LYS A 84 -13.06 7.12 2.50
CA LYS A 84 -13.76 5.94 1.96
C LYS A 84 -12.80 5.21 1.03
N GLY A 85 -12.39 4.02 1.45
CA GLY A 85 -11.56 3.11 0.68
C GLY A 85 -11.68 1.73 1.31
N SER A 86 -12.17 0.75 0.57
CA SER A 86 -12.42 -0.59 1.08
C SER A 86 -11.87 -1.63 0.11
N CYS A 87 -11.80 -2.86 0.57
CA CYS A 87 -11.42 -3.96 -0.30
C CYS A 87 -12.44 -4.23 -1.42
N THR A 88 -13.65 -3.67 -1.31
CA THR A 88 -14.80 -3.91 -2.20
C THR A 88 -15.19 -2.72 -3.07
N ASP A 89 -14.46 -1.59 -2.99
CA ASP A 89 -14.76 -0.38 -3.77
C ASP A 89 -14.34 -0.44 -5.25
N GLY A 90 -13.65 -1.51 -5.67
CA GLY A 90 -13.16 -1.69 -7.04
C GLY A 90 -11.97 -0.80 -7.43
N GLU A 91 -11.43 0.00 -6.52
CA GLU A 91 -10.30 0.90 -6.83
C GLU A 91 -8.96 0.15 -6.84
N GLU A 92 -8.08 0.45 -7.78
CA GLU A 92 -6.74 -0.18 -7.84
C GLU A 92 -5.76 0.34 -6.76
N ILE A 93 -6.07 1.49 -6.16
CA ILE A 93 -5.23 2.19 -5.19
C ILE A 93 -6.04 2.68 -4.00
N PHE A 94 -5.38 2.83 -2.85
CA PHE A 94 -5.95 3.56 -1.72
C PHE A 94 -5.61 5.03 -1.81
N LYS A 95 -6.62 5.89 -1.74
CA LYS A 95 -6.46 7.35 -1.71
C LYS A 95 -6.61 7.87 -0.29
N GLY A 96 -5.92 8.98 -0.01
CA GLY A 96 -6.14 9.77 1.20
C GLY A 96 -5.25 9.40 2.38
N ASN A 97 -5.36 10.23 3.42
CA ASN A 97 -4.56 10.14 4.63
C ASN A 97 -5.25 9.28 5.70
N ASP A 98 -4.43 8.66 6.54
CA ASP A 98 -4.86 7.90 7.70
C ASP A 98 -4.65 8.74 8.98
N ALA A 99 -5.33 8.38 10.06
CA ALA A 99 -5.24 9.01 11.37
C ALA A 99 -4.54 8.10 12.36
N GLU A 100 -4.00 8.68 13.43
CA GLU A 100 -3.45 7.93 14.58
C GLU A 100 -2.35 6.96 14.14
N CYS A 101 -1.49 7.43 13.24
CA CYS A 101 -0.40 6.65 12.69
C CYS A 101 0.78 6.61 13.65
N ARG A 102 1.30 5.41 13.90
CA ARG A 102 2.50 5.15 14.69
C ARG A 102 3.39 4.13 13.98
N PRO A 103 4.72 4.18 14.16
CA PRO A 103 5.61 3.13 13.68
C PRO A 103 5.13 1.77 14.17
N PHE A 104 5.08 0.79 13.26
CA PHE A 104 4.81 -0.58 13.64
C PHE A 104 6.12 -1.18 14.15
N THR A 105 6.16 -1.48 15.45
CA THR A 105 7.23 -2.25 16.09
C THR A 105 6.67 -3.65 16.27
N GLY A 106 7.21 -4.59 15.48
CA GLY A 106 6.87 -6.01 15.56
C GLY A 106 7.70 -6.72 16.61
#